data_AF-A0A0P7ZGG3-F1
#
_entry.id   AF-A0A0P7ZGG3-F1
#
_cell.length_a   1.000
_cell.length_b   1.000
_cell.length_c   1.000
_cell.angle_alpha   90.00
_cell.angle_beta   90.00
_cell.angle_gamma   90.00
#
_symmetry.space_group_name_H-M   'P 1'
#
loop_
_entity.id
_entity.type
_entity.pdbx_description
1 polymer ?
#
loop_
_entity_poly.entity_id
_entity_poly.type
_entity_poly.pdbx_seq_one_letter_code
_entity_poly.pdbx_strand_id
1 'polypeptide(L)'
;MGQSKLRRVHVLILTYQLWGVLFAVTEITHLTQEILSGAGYVVVPDGLTPKMAEEMRSQVLELARHCPQDEKRQRVYGLIYQDPKFAALVEHPQVFGLAREILGDSLRLGGFSAHVLHAGASAMGIHVDYPYWAMEPPFPDRPVLEVQAIWMLEDFSEANGAPIFAPGSQTLCDTPDVKRFDRTARSVSGQAGSVVISHGLCWHDTGKNYTTTSRVSFLVNYTAKFILNVKRRLPLEPKA
;
A
#
# COMPACT_ATOMS: atom_id res chain seq x y z
N MET A 1 39.54 28.04 25.72
CA MET A 1 38.38 27.34 26.34
C MET A 1 37.25 26.96 25.35
N GLY A 2 37.41 27.11 24.03
CA GLY A 2 36.32 26.90 23.05
C GLY A 2 36.27 25.55 22.31
N GLN A 3 37.38 24.81 22.17
CA GLN A 3 37.40 23.61 21.33
C GLN A 3 36.83 22.33 21.98
N SER A 4 36.84 22.24 23.32
CA SER A 4 36.33 21.05 24.03
C SER A 4 34.79 20.99 24.10
N LYS A 5 34.11 22.14 24.07
CA LYS A 5 32.64 22.22 23.99
C LYS A 5 32.11 21.82 22.61
N LEU A 6 32.76 22.24 21.52
CA LEU A 6 32.35 21.86 20.16
C LEU A 6 32.49 20.36 19.88
N ARG A 7 33.53 19.69 20.42
CA ARG A 7 33.70 18.23 20.30
C ARG A 7 32.62 17.45 21.05
N ARG A 8 32.18 17.92 22.23
CA ARG A 8 31.09 17.27 22.98
C ARG A 8 29.73 17.38 22.27
N VAL A 9 29.43 18.51 21.65
CA VAL A 9 28.17 18.69 20.89
C VAL A 9 28.15 17.83 19.63
N HIS A 10 29.26 17.73 18.89
CA HIS A 10 29.35 16.86 17.71
C HIS A 10 29.20 15.37 18.05
N VAL A 11 29.80 14.90 19.15
CA VAL A 11 29.65 13.51 19.60
C VAL A 11 28.20 13.22 20.00
N LEU A 12 27.51 14.14 20.68
CA LEU A 12 26.09 13.95 21.01
C LEU A 12 25.21 13.85 19.74
N ILE A 13 25.39 14.72 18.75
CA ILE A 13 24.62 14.70 17.49
C ILE A 13 24.84 13.39 16.72
N LEU A 14 26.09 12.94 16.61
CA LEU A 14 26.42 11.66 15.98
C LEU A 14 25.81 10.48 16.73
N THR A 15 25.80 10.50 18.08
CA THR A 15 25.12 9.46 18.85
C THR A 15 23.61 9.50 18.65
N TYR A 16 22.94 10.65 18.68
CA TYR A 16 21.48 10.72 18.42
C TYR A 16 21.11 10.25 17.01
N GLN A 17 21.93 10.55 16.01
CA GLN A 17 21.75 10.04 14.65
C GLN A 17 21.96 8.52 14.59
N LEU A 18 22.96 7.97 15.27
CA LEU A 18 23.20 6.53 15.33
C LEU A 18 22.10 5.77 16.07
N TRP A 19 21.60 6.33 17.18
CA TRP A 19 20.46 5.76 17.91
C TRP A 19 19.18 5.86 17.08
N GLY A 20 18.91 7.00 16.44
CA GLY A 20 17.77 7.17 15.53
C GLY A 20 17.79 6.21 14.34
N VAL A 21 18.96 5.97 13.75
CA VAL A 21 19.16 4.96 12.70
C VAL A 21 18.94 3.54 13.25
N LEU A 22 19.48 3.22 14.44
CA LEU A 22 19.30 1.90 15.04
C LEU A 22 17.83 1.62 15.42
N PHE A 23 17.11 2.61 15.93
CA PHE A 23 15.66 2.52 16.19
C PHE A 23 14.88 2.30 14.90
N ALA A 24 15.14 3.09 13.86
CA ALA A 24 14.49 2.94 12.56
C ALA A 24 14.76 1.56 11.91
N VAL A 25 15.99 1.04 12.03
CA VAL A 25 16.34 -0.30 11.55
C VAL A 25 15.59 -1.38 12.33
N THR A 26 15.54 -1.28 13.66
CA THR A 26 14.82 -2.24 14.52
C THR A 26 13.31 -2.25 14.23
N GLU A 27 12.74 -1.06 14.01
CA GLU A 27 11.33 -0.89 13.64
C GLU A 27 11.03 -1.50 12.27
N ILE A 28 11.84 -1.21 11.25
CA ILE A 28 11.70 -1.81 9.91
C ILE A 28 11.79 -3.33 9.98
N THR A 29 12.76 -3.89 10.72
CA THR A 29 12.89 -5.35 10.87
C THR A 29 11.63 -5.95 11.51
N HIS A 30 11.10 -5.35 12.58
CA HIS A 30 9.90 -5.84 13.24
C HIS A 30 8.68 -5.80 12.30
N LEU A 31 8.45 -4.67 11.62
CA LEU A 31 7.34 -4.52 10.67
C LEU A 31 7.47 -5.50 9.49
N THR A 32 8.68 -5.71 8.98
CA THR A 32 8.95 -6.74 7.96
C THR A 32 8.58 -8.14 8.46
N GLN A 33 8.91 -8.51 9.70
CA GLN A 33 8.53 -9.82 10.25
C GLN A 33 7.01 -9.98 10.39
N GLU A 34 6.30 -8.92 10.79
CA GLU A 34 4.83 -8.93 10.84
C GLU A 34 4.20 -9.14 9.44
N ILE A 35 4.76 -8.52 8.41
CA ILE A 35 4.32 -8.70 7.02
C ILE A 35 4.65 -10.10 6.50
N LEU A 36 5.82 -10.66 6.84
CA LEU A 36 6.27 -11.95 6.30
C LEU A 36 5.66 -13.15 7.04
N SER A 37 5.54 -13.07 8.36
CA SER A 37 5.25 -14.22 9.23
C SER A 37 4.20 -13.98 10.30
N GLY A 38 3.87 -12.71 10.58
CA GLY A 38 2.78 -12.33 11.49
C GLY A 38 1.45 -12.21 10.76
N ALA A 39 0.79 -11.06 10.93
CA ALA A 39 -0.52 -10.81 10.34
C ALA A 39 -0.53 -10.79 8.79
N GLY A 40 0.62 -10.62 8.13
CA GLY A 40 0.67 -10.48 6.67
C GLY A 40 0.55 -9.03 6.17
N TYR A 41 0.31 -8.11 7.09
CA TYR A 41 0.23 -6.68 6.86
C TYR A 41 0.53 -5.90 8.13
N VAL A 42 0.84 -4.62 7.99
CA VAL A 42 0.98 -3.65 9.07
C VAL A 42 0.28 -2.35 8.70
N VAL A 43 -0.12 -1.56 9.71
CA VAL A 43 -0.58 -0.19 9.52
C VAL A 43 0.48 0.74 10.08
N VAL A 44 1.00 1.64 9.25
CA VAL A 44 1.93 2.69 9.66
C VAL A 44 1.13 4.00 9.73
N PRO A 45 0.97 4.59 10.93
CA PRO A 45 0.29 5.87 11.07
C PRO A 45 1.19 7.01 10.57
N ASP A 46 0.59 8.19 10.38
CA ASP A 46 1.29 9.46 10.16
C ASP A 46 2.25 9.49 8.94
N GLY A 47 2.02 8.65 7.93
CA GLY A 47 2.81 8.66 6.70
C GLY A 47 2.57 9.88 5.82
N LEU A 48 1.39 10.49 5.93
CA LEU A 48 1.08 11.83 5.41
C LEU A 48 0.45 12.66 6.52
N THR A 49 0.61 13.97 6.43
CA THR A 49 -0.21 14.85 7.27
C THR A 49 -1.68 14.80 6.81
N PRO A 50 -2.66 14.98 7.70
CA PRO A 50 -4.08 15.02 7.33
C PRO A 50 -4.39 16.05 6.22
N LYS A 51 -3.67 17.17 6.22
CA LYS A 51 -3.79 18.20 5.18
C LYS A 51 -3.32 17.70 3.81
N MET A 52 -2.17 17.02 3.75
CA MET A 52 -1.68 16.43 2.49
C MET A 52 -2.63 15.36 1.98
N ALA A 53 -3.16 14.52 2.86
CA ALA A 53 -4.15 13.50 2.52
C ALA A 53 -5.40 14.12 1.88
N GLU A 54 -5.97 15.17 2.49
CA GLU A 54 -7.15 15.86 1.97
C GLU A 54 -6.89 16.61 0.64
N GLU A 55 -5.72 17.25 0.50
CA GLU A 55 -5.33 17.92 -0.75
C GLU A 55 -5.20 16.91 -1.90
N MET A 56 -4.54 15.78 -1.65
CA MET A 56 -4.41 14.69 -2.63
C MET A 56 -5.76 14.05 -2.94
N ARG A 57 -6.62 13.85 -1.93
CA ARG A 57 -7.99 13.36 -2.09
C ARG A 57 -8.80 14.25 -3.04
N SER A 58 -8.78 15.56 -2.79
CA SER A 58 -9.49 16.55 -3.62
C SER A 58 -9.04 16.51 -5.08
N GLN A 59 -7.73 16.42 -5.32
CA GLN A 59 -7.19 16.31 -6.68
C GLN A 59 -7.61 15.01 -7.36
N VAL A 60 -7.59 13.87 -6.65
CA VAL A 60 -8.06 12.59 -7.20
C VAL A 60 -9.53 12.68 -7.59
N LEU A 61 -10.39 13.26 -6.75
CA LEU A 61 -11.82 13.39 -7.05
C LEU A 61 -12.09 14.30 -8.25
N GLU A 62 -11.24 15.30 -8.52
CA GLU A 62 -11.32 16.09 -9.76
C GLU A 62 -10.92 15.27 -10.98
N LEU A 63 -9.77 14.57 -10.93
CA LEU A 63 -9.29 13.72 -12.01
C LEU A 63 -10.27 12.58 -12.33
N ALA A 64 -10.90 12.03 -11.29
CA ALA A 64 -11.86 10.94 -11.38
C ALA A 64 -13.09 11.30 -12.24
N ARG A 65 -13.50 12.57 -12.33
CA ARG A 65 -14.63 13.00 -13.18
C ARG A 65 -14.41 12.72 -14.67
N HIS A 66 -13.15 12.55 -15.06
CA HIS A 66 -12.73 12.31 -16.44
C HIS A 66 -12.33 10.85 -16.69
N CYS A 67 -12.48 9.98 -15.70
CA CYS A 67 -12.16 8.56 -15.78
C CYS A 67 -13.44 7.72 -15.93
N PRO A 68 -13.38 6.52 -16.52
CA PRO A 68 -14.50 5.60 -16.51
C PRO A 68 -14.79 5.11 -15.08
N GLN A 69 -16.06 4.94 -14.76
CA GLN A 69 -16.54 4.35 -13.50
C GLN A 69 -17.10 2.96 -13.79
N ASP A 70 -16.70 1.97 -13.01
CA ASP A 70 -17.21 0.60 -13.06
C ASP A 70 -18.16 0.37 -11.88
N GLU A 71 -19.45 0.30 -12.16
CA GLU A 71 -20.53 0.35 -11.16
C GLU A 71 -20.39 1.55 -10.22
N LYS A 72 -19.85 1.35 -9.02
CA LYS A 72 -19.61 2.34 -7.97
C LYS A 72 -18.15 2.36 -7.52
N ARG A 73 -17.26 1.77 -8.32
CA ARG A 73 -15.81 1.76 -8.13
C ARG A 73 -15.15 2.48 -9.30
N GLN A 74 -14.10 3.22 -9.02
CA GLN A 74 -13.37 3.93 -10.05
C GLN A 74 -11.88 3.90 -9.76
N ARG A 75 -11.09 3.70 -10.82
CA ARG A 75 -9.62 3.74 -10.76
C ARG A 75 -9.09 4.89 -11.60
N VAL A 76 -8.24 5.70 -11.01
CA VAL A 76 -7.53 6.80 -11.67
C VAL A 76 -6.06 6.40 -11.81
N TYR A 77 -5.58 6.36 -13.05
CA TYR A 77 -4.21 5.97 -13.39
C TYR A 77 -3.38 7.18 -13.86
N GLY A 78 -2.08 6.97 -14.06
CA GLY A 78 -1.20 8.00 -14.63
C GLY A 78 -0.91 9.17 -13.68
N LEU A 79 -1.21 9.02 -12.39
CA LEU A 79 -1.03 10.04 -11.35
C LEU A 79 0.42 10.53 -11.24
N ILE A 80 1.42 9.66 -11.43
CA ILE A 80 2.84 10.04 -11.44
C ILE A 80 3.14 11.14 -12.48
N TYR A 81 2.36 11.21 -13.57
CA TYR A 81 2.53 12.23 -14.61
C TYR A 81 1.74 13.51 -14.35
N GLN A 82 0.90 13.54 -13.30
CA GLN A 82 0.01 14.67 -13.00
C GLN A 82 0.66 15.69 -12.06
N ASP A 83 1.38 15.23 -11.04
CA ASP A 83 1.99 16.09 -10.02
C ASP A 83 3.19 15.36 -9.38
N PRO A 84 4.36 16.03 -9.24
CA PRO A 84 5.55 15.45 -8.61
C PRO A 84 5.30 14.84 -7.21
N LYS A 85 4.32 15.35 -6.45
CA LYS A 85 4.01 14.80 -5.11
C LYS A 85 3.56 13.34 -5.15
N PHE A 86 2.98 12.89 -6.26
CA PHE A 86 2.59 11.49 -6.42
C PHE A 86 3.79 10.56 -6.61
N ALA A 87 4.83 11.02 -7.33
CA ALA A 87 6.10 10.29 -7.39
C ALA A 87 6.77 10.25 -6.01
N ALA A 88 6.78 11.36 -5.27
CA ALA A 88 7.30 11.41 -3.91
C ALA A 88 6.56 10.47 -2.95
N LEU A 89 5.25 10.27 -3.11
CA LEU A 89 4.45 9.32 -2.33
C LEU A 89 4.82 7.85 -2.63
N VAL A 90 5.10 7.53 -3.90
CA VAL A 90 5.62 6.20 -4.30
C VAL A 90 7.03 5.96 -3.76
N GLU A 91 7.81 7.02 -3.54
CA GLU A 91 9.16 6.93 -2.96
C GLU A 91 9.19 7.23 -1.46
N HIS A 92 8.04 7.20 -0.78
CA HIS A 92 7.97 7.56 0.64
C HIS A 92 8.95 6.70 1.47
N PRO A 93 9.91 7.30 2.22
CA PRO A 93 11.06 6.58 2.76
C PRO A 93 10.73 5.34 3.59
N GLN A 94 9.70 5.41 4.44
CA GLN A 94 9.28 4.27 5.27
C GLN A 94 8.64 3.16 4.43
N VAL A 95 7.78 3.51 3.47
CA VAL A 95 7.06 2.53 2.64
C VAL A 95 8.02 1.86 1.67
N PHE A 96 8.82 2.66 0.96
CA PHE A 96 9.83 2.16 0.05
C PHE A 96 10.91 1.37 0.78
N GLY A 97 11.31 1.80 1.99
CA GLY A 97 12.24 1.09 2.86
C GLY A 97 11.75 -0.32 3.21
N LEU A 98 10.49 -0.45 3.64
CA LEU A 98 9.86 -1.75 3.94
C LEU A 98 9.72 -2.63 2.68
N ALA A 99 9.27 -2.05 1.56
CA ALA A 99 9.16 -2.78 0.30
C ALA A 99 10.53 -3.30 -0.17
N ARG A 100 11.59 -2.50 -0.02
CA ARG A 100 12.97 -2.89 -0.35
C ARG A 100 13.51 -3.96 0.59
N GLU A 101 13.21 -3.88 1.89
CA GLU A 101 13.60 -4.92 2.84
C GLU A 101 12.97 -6.28 2.49
N ILE A 102 11.72 -6.28 2.01
CA ILE A 102 10.98 -7.50 1.67
C ILE A 102 11.37 -8.06 0.29
N LEU A 103 11.43 -7.20 -0.74
CA LEU A 103 11.63 -7.60 -2.14
C LEU A 103 13.12 -7.61 -2.56
N GLY A 104 14.00 -7.02 -1.74
CA GLY A 104 15.40 -6.77 -2.06
C GLY A 104 15.61 -5.53 -2.95
N ASP A 105 16.87 -5.19 -3.20
CA ASP A 105 17.26 -3.99 -3.97
C ASP A 105 16.78 -3.99 -5.43
N SER A 106 16.48 -5.16 -5.97
CA SER A 106 15.94 -5.32 -7.32
C SER A 106 14.42 -5.37 -7.32
N LEU A 107 13.78 -4.32 -6.77
CA LEU A 107 12.34 -4.09 -6.87
C LEU A 107 12.02 -3.05 -7.96
N ARG A 108 10.75 -2.93 -8.31
CA ARG A 108 10.25 -1.87 -9.19
C ARG A 108 8.82 -1.49 -8.83
N LEU A 109 8.35 -0.38 -9.39
CA LEU A 109 6.93 -0.04 -9.39
C LEU A 109 6.14 -1.00 -10.30
N GLY A 110 5.35 -1.88 -9.69
CA GLY A 110 4.42 -2.78 -10.37
C GLY A 110 3.16 -2.04 -10.84
N GLY A 111 2.66 -1.11 -10.02
CA GLY A 111 1.48 -0.32 -10.36
C GLY A 111 1.26 0.83 -9.39
N PHE A 112 0.60 1.88 -9.88
CA PHE A 112 0.14 2.99 -9.06
C PHE A 112 -1.18 3.54 -9.58
N SER A 113 -2.18 3.59 -8.71
CA SER A 113 -3.51 4.12 -9.02
C SER A 113 -4.19 4.67 -7.78
N ALA A 114 -5.09 5.64 -7.97
CA ALA A 114 -6.06 5.99 -6.94
C ALA A 114 -7.34 5.19 -7.14
N HIS A 115 -7.97 4.83 -6.03
CA HIS A 115 -9.24 4.12 -5.99
C HIS A 115 -10.28 4.99 -5.33
N VAL A 116 -11.36 5.27 -6.06
CA VAL A 116 -12.55 5.94 -5.53
C VAL A 116 -13.63 4.88 -5.35
N LEU A 117 -14.02 4.68 -4.08
CA LEU A 117 -15.13 3.81 -3.70
C LEU A 117 -16.35 4.68 -3.39
N HIS A 118 -17.30 4.77 -4.31
CA HIS A 118 -18.46 5.64 -4.19
C HIS A 118 -19.49 5.09 -3.16
N ALA A 119 -20.44 5.95 -2.78
CA ALA A 119 -21.50 5.62 -1.84
C ALA A 119 -22.30 4.38 -2.27
N GLY A 120 -22.38 3.38 -1.39
CA GLY A 120 -23.06 2.12 -1.62
C GLY A 120 -22.31 1.15 -2.54
N ALA A 121 -21.00 1.31 -2.75
CA ALA A 121 -20.21 0.37 -3.52
C ALA A 121 -20.05 -0.98 -2.81
N SER A 122 -20.09 -2.06 -3.60
CA SER A 122 -19.88 -3.42 -3.13
C SER A 122 -18.39 -3.77 -3.02
N ALA A 123 -18.12 -4.83 -2.26
CA ALA A 123 -16.80 -5.44 -2.15
C ALA A 123 -16.30 -5.93 -3.53
N MET A 124 -14.98 -6.09 -3.70
CA MET A 124 -14.40 -6.58 -4.95
C MET A 124 -14.45 -8.11 -5.03
N GLY A 125 -14.44 -8.78 -3.87
CA GLY A 125 -14.24 -10.21 -3.74
C GLY A 125 -12.83 -10.49 -3.21
N ILE A 126 -12.72 -11.57 -2.44
CA ILE A 126 -11.46 -11.97 -1.81
C ILE A 126 -10.43 -12.36 -2.87
N HIS A 127 -9.19 -11.91 -2.69
CA HIS A 127 -8.10 -12.19 -3.63
C HIS A 127 -6.72 -12.11 -2.96
N VAL A 128 -5.73 -12.54 -3.73
CA VAL A 128 -4.30 -12.21 -3.56
C VAL A 128 -3.88 -11.29 -4.70
N ASP A 129 -2.81 -10.53 -4.50
CA ASP A 129 -2.36 -9.56 -5.50
C ASP A 129 -1.58 -10.20 -6.67
N TYR A 130 -1.43 -9.42 -7.75
CA TYR A 130 -0.57 -9.81 -8.86
C TYR A 130 0.88 -9.91 -8.35
N PRO A 131 1.67 -10.94 -8.70
CA PRO A 131 1.41 -11.94 -9.72
C PRO A 131 0.69 -13.21 -9.24
N TYR A 132 0.45 -13.35 -7.93
CA TYR A 132 -0.02 -14.59 -7.33
C TYR A 132 -1.38 -15.04 -7.86
N TRP A 133 -2.34 -14.13 -8.06
CA TRP A 133 -3.66 -14.52 -8.59
C TRP A 133 -3.59 -15.12 -10.00
N ALA A 134 -2.51 -14.86 -10.74
CA ALA A 134 -2.28 -15.38 -12.10
C ALA A 134 -1.45 -16.67 -12.12
N MET A 135 -1.09 -17.21 -10.95
CA MET A 135 -0.34 -18.47 -10.79
C MET A 135 -1.29 -19.60 -10.37
N GLU A 136 -0.82 -20.85 -10.48
CA GLU A 136 -1.50 -21.97 -9.84
C GLU A 136 -0.93 -22.18 -8.43
N PRO A 137 -1.77 -22.52 -7.43
CA PRO A 137 -1.31 -22.89 -6.11
C PRO A 137 -0.61 -24.28 -6.13
N PRO A 138 0.32 -24.57 -5.19
CA PRO A 138 0.75 -23.67 -4.12
C PRO A 138 1.62 -22.53 -4.65
N PHE A 139 1.34 -21.32 -4.17
CA PHE A 139 2.08 -20.12 -4.54
C PHE A 139 3.48 -20.13 -3.92
N PRO A 140 4.49 -19.54 -4.58
CA PRO A 140 5.81 -19.38 -3.98
C PRO A 140 5.78 -18.32 -2.87
N ASP A 141 6.13 -18.70 -1.64
CA ASP A 141 6.32 -17.76 -0.53
C ASP A 141 7.68 -17.05 -0.60
N ARG A 142 8.66 -17.66 -1.25
CA ARG A 142 10.01 -17.12 -1.47
C ARG A 142 10.49 -17.33 -2.91
N PRO A 143 11.14 -16.32 -3.54
CA PRO A 143 11.19 -14.92 -3.07
C PRO A 143 9.79 -14.30 -3.02
N VAL A 144 9.59 -13.29 -2.16
CA VAL A 144 8.35 -12.50 -2.17
C VAL A 144 8.26 -11.77 -3.51
N LEU A 145 7.10 -11.82 -4.15
CA LEU A 145 6.91 -11.30 -5.51
C LEU A 145 6.26 -9.92 -5.54
N GLU A 146 5.48 -9.59 -4.51
CA GLU A 146 4.74 -8.34 -4.43
C GLU A 146 4.54 -7.86 -2.98
N VAL A 147 4.62 -6.54 -2.80
CA VAL A 147 4.20 -5.80 -1.61
C VAL A 147 3.27 -4.67 -2.04
N GLN A 148 2.08 -4.59 -1.46
CA GLN A 148 1.12 -3.52 -1.71
C GLN A 148 1.16 -2.50 -0.56
N ALA A 149 1.10 -1.22 -0.91
CA ALA A 149 0.85 -0.12 0.02
C ALA A 149 -0.47 0.58 -0.32
N ILE A 150 -1.39 0.63 0.66
CA ILE A 150 -2.70 1.28 0.57
C ILE A 150 -2.69 2.53 1.45
N TRP A 151 -2.62 3.70 0.83
CA TRP A 151 -2.68 4.98 1.53
C TRP A 151 -4.13 5.40 1.78
N MET A 152 -4.42 5.80 3.00
CA MET A 152 -5.72 6.31 3.43
C MET A 152 -5.77 7.82 3.24
N LEU A 153 -6.63 8.34 2.35
CA LEU A 153 -6.72 9.78 2.08
C LEU A 153 -7.79 10.51 2.90
N GLU A 154 -8.60 9.74 3.60
CA GLU A 154 -9.46 10.19 4.68
C GLU A 154 -9.40 9.13 5.79
N ASP A 155 -10.12 9.36 6.89
CA ASP A 155 -10.29 8.32 7.92
C ASP A 155 -10.97 7.10 7.31
N PHE A 156 -10.32 5.95 7.42
CA PHE A 156 -10.91 4.67 7.00
C PHE A 156 -11.62 4.05 8.18
N SER A 157 -12.83 3.56 7.91
CA SER A 157 -13.65 2.83 8.86
C SER A 157 -14.32 1.65 8.15
N GLU A 158 -14.78 0.67 8.92
CA GLU A 158 -15.60 -0.41 8.37
C GLU A 158 -16.82 0.14 7.60
N ALA A 159 -17.41 1.24 8.10
CA ALA A 159 -18.57 1.87 7.48
C ALA A 159 -18.31 2.43 6.08
N ASN A 160 -17.13 2.99 5.81
CA ASN A 160 -16.80 3.58 4.50
C ASN A 160 -16.04 2.63 3.56
N GLY A 161 -15.96 1.34 3.91
CA GLY A 161 -15.32 0.34 3.07
C GLY A 161 -13.81 0.35 3.19
N ALA A 162 -13.29 0.47 4.42
CA ALA A 162 -11.92 0.12 4.75
C ALA A 162 -11.55 -1.27 4.22
N PRO A 163 -10.29 -1.51 3.83
CA PRO A 163 -9.85 -2.80 3.35
C PRO A 163 -9.98 -3.86 4.45
N ILE A 164 -10.15 -5.10 4.04
CA ILE A 164 -10.34 -6.24 4.93
C ILE A 164 -9.24 -7.24 4.63
N PHE A 165 -8.52 -7.70 5.65
CA PHE A 165 -7.43 -8.66 5.51
C PHE A 165 -7.67 -9.87 6.40
N ALA A 166 -7.28 -11.07 5.96
CA ALA A 166 -7.25 -12.27 6.79
C ALA A 166 -5.84 -12.46 7.39
N PRO A 167 -5.64 -12.21 8.70
CA PRO A 167 -4.32 -12.27 9.31
C PRO A 167 -3.68 -13.67 9.18
N GLY A 168 -2.41 -13.71 8.81
CA GLY A 168 -1.62 -14.94 8.67
C GLY A 168 -1.95 -15.76 7.41
N SER A 169 -2.84 -15.28 6.55
CA SER A 169 -3.22 -16.00 5.32
C SER A 169 -2.09 -16.10 4.29
N GLN A 170 -1.10 -15.19 4.34
CA GLN A 170 0.05 -15.18 3.44
C GLN A 170 0.90 -16.44 3.54
N THR A 171 0.91 -17.12 4.71
CA THR A 171 1.68 -18.34 4.91
C THR A 171 0.97 -19.59 4.39
N LEU A 172 -0.30 -19.46 3.96
CA LEU A 172 -1.07 -20.58 3.39
C LEU A 172 -0.63 -20.91 1.97
N CYS A 173 -0.12 -19.91 1.25
CA CYS A 173 0.39 -20.08 -0.11
C CYS A 173 -0.64 -20.72 -1.05
N ASP A 174 -1.92 -20.41 -0.86
CA ASP A 174 -3.03 -21.03 -1.58
C ASP A 174 -4.06 -19.97 -1.98
N THR A 175 -4.93 -20.34 -2.90
CA THR A 175 -6.09 -19.56 -3.31
C THR A 175 -7.00 -19.24 -2.12
N PRO A 176 -7.57 -18.03 -2.06
CA PRO A 176 -8.46 -17.65 -0.96
C PRO A 176 -9.69 -18.55 -0.82
N ASP A 177 -9.90 -19.08 0.40
CA ASP A 177 -11.12 -19.80 0.79
C ASP A 177 -12.12 -18.84 1.45
N VAL A 178 -13.30 -18.67 0.84
CA VAL A 178 -14.35 -17.75 1.32
C VAL A 178 -14.76 -18.03 2.75
N LYS A 179 -14.99 -19.30 3.10
CA LYS A 179 -15.48 -19.64 4.44
C LYS A 179 -14.46 -19.29 5.51
N ARG A 180 -13.18 -19.53 5.25
CA ARG A 180 -12.09 -19.19 6.16
C ARG A 180 -11.89 -17.69 6.22
N PHE A 181 -11.94 -17.00 5.09
CA PHE A 181 -11.86 -15.55 5.05
C PHE A 181 -12.95 -14.92 5.92
N ASP A 182 -14.22 -15.31 5.76
CA ASP A 182 -15.34 -14.79 6.55
C ASP A 182 -15.14 -14.95 8.07
N ARG A 183 -14.48 -16.02 8.52
CA ARG A 183 -14.20 -16.26 9.95
C ARG A 183 -13.02 -15.45 10.48
N THR A 184 -12.00 -15.23 9.65
CA THR A 184 -10.68 -14.75 10.08
C THR A 184 -10.41 -13.30 9.70
N ALA A 185 -11.07 -12.79 8.67
CA ALA A 185 -10.81 -11.48 8.13
C ALA A 185 -11.27 -10.37 9.08
N ARG A 186 -10.53 -9.26 9.08
CA ARG A 186 -10.75 -8.09 9.93
C ARG A 186 -10.64 -6.83 9.07
N SER A 187 -11.54 -5.88 9.29
CA SER A 187 -11.44 -4.56 8.68
C SER A 187 -10.23 -3.81 9.25
N VAL A 188 -9.45 -3.18 8.39
CA VAL A 188 -8.25 -2.43 8.73
C VAL A 188 -8.55 -0.95 8.56
N SER A 189 -8.93 -0.32 9.68
CA SER A 189 -9.25 1.10 9.78
C SER A 189 -8.02 1.92 10.17
N GLY A 190 -8.06 3.23 9.96
CA GLY A 190 -6.96 4.14 10.28
C GLY A 190 -7.30 5.59 10.01
N GLN A 191 -6.47 6.49 10.52
CA GLN A 191 -6.64 7.94 10.31
C GLN A 191 -6.13 8.36 8.93
N ALA A 192 -6.65 9.46 8.40
CA ALA A 192 -6.16 10.06 7.17
C ALA A 192 -4.64 10.24 7.20
N GLY A 193 -3.96 9.78 6.16
CA GLY A 193 -2.50 9.77 6.03
C GLY A 193 -1.81 8.50 6.52
N SER A 194 -2.55 7.57 7.12
CA SER A 194 -2.02 6.23 7.44
C SER A 194 -1.82 5.40 6.15
N VAL A 195 -0.93 4.40 6.22
CA VAL A 195 -0.70 3.45 5.13
C VAL A 195 -0.74 2.02 5.63
N VAL A 196 -1.50 1.17 4.95
CA VAL A 196 -1.42 -0.29 5.12
C VAL A 196 -0.36 -0.81 4.19
N ILE A 197 0.58 -1.62 4.68
CA ILE A 197 1.59 -2.30 3.85
C ILE A 197 1.38 -3.79 4.04
N SER A 198 1.16 -4.53 2.95
CA SER A 198 0.79 -5.94 2.97
C SER A 198 1.63 -6.78 2.03
N HIS A 199 1.82 -8.05 2.41
CA HIS A 199 2.36 -9.07 1.53
C HIS A 199 1.34 -9.37 0.43
N GLY A 200 1.76 -9.50 -0.83
CA GLY A 200 0.85 -9.81 -1.93
C GLY A 200 0.11 -11.16 -1.83
N LEU A 201 0.53 -12.06 -0.93
CA LEU A 201 -0.16 -13.32 -0.61
C LEU A 201 -1.19 -13.19 0.51
N CYS A 202 -1.22 -12.06 1.23
CA CYS A 202 -2.21 -11.84 2.26
C CYS A 202 -3.59 -11.72 1.60
N TRP A 203 -4.48 -12.66 1.93
CA TRP A 203 -5.84 -12.66 1.41
C TRP A 203 -6.54 -11.38 1.89
N HIS A 204 -7.13 -10.66 0.96
CA HIS A 204 -7.79 -9.40 1.26
C HIS A 204 -8.96 -9.11 0.32
N ASP A 205 -9.77 -8.14 0.73
CA ASP A 205 -10.87 -7.58 -0.05
C ASP A 205 -11.02 -6.08 0.27
N THR A 206 -11.76 -5.37 -0.57
CA THR A 206 -12.28 -4.04 -0.27
C THR A 206 -13.61 -4.16 0.49
N GLY A 207 -13.74 -3.46 1.62
CA GLY A 207 -15.02 -3.38 2.33
C GLY A 207 -16.10 -2.66 1.52
N LYS A 208 -17.35 -2.92 1.87
CA LYS A 208 -18.50 -2.20 1.30
C LYS A 208 -18.57 -0.79 1.86
N ASN A 209 -18.85 0.20 1.01
CA ASN A 209 -19.05 1.57 1.46
C ASN A 209 -20.53 1.79 1.78
N TYR A 210 -20.89 1.79 3.05
CA TYR A 210 -22.25 2.05 3.54
C TYR A 210 -22.55 3.53 3.74
N THR A 211 -21.57 4.42 3.56
CA THR A 211 -21.74 5.86 3.73
C THR A 211 -22.33 6.54 2.50
N THR A 212 -22.64 7.83 2.65
CA THR A 212 -23.13 8.70 1.58
C THR A 212 -22.02 9.41 0.82
N THR A 213 -20.75 9.17 1.17
CA THR A 213 -19.59 9.85 0.60
C THR A 213 -18.62 8.86 -0.06
N SER A 214 -17.79 9.35 -0.98
CA SER A 214 -16.77 8.52 -1.63
C SER A 214 -15.52 8.41 -0.75
N ARG A 215 -14.94 7.20 -0.70
CA ARG A 215 -13.72 6.84 0.03
C ARG A 215 -12.57 6.66 -0.95
N VAL A 216 -11.48 7.39 -0.75
CA VAL A 216 -10.35 7.47 -1.67
C VAL A 216 -9.07 6.86 -1.07
N SER A 217 -8.42 5.99 -1.83
CA SER A 217 -7.08 5.45 -1.50
C SER A 217 -6.11 5.65 -2.64
N PHE A 218 -4.81 5.64 -2.33
CA PHE A 218 -3.81 5.25 -3.31
C PHE A 218 -3.39 3.80 -3.08
N LEU A 219 -3.22 3.05 -4.17
CA LEU A 219 -2.60 1.74 -4.16
C LEU A 219 -1.28 1.84 -4.91
N VAL A 220 -0.20 1.52 -4.22
CA VAL A 220 1.16 1.39 -4.77
C VAL A 220 1.54 -0.07 -4.66
N ASN A 221 1.79 -0.74 -5.80
CA ASN A 221 2.25 -2.11 -5.84
C ASN A 221 3.73 -2.12 -6.18
N TYR A 222 4.57 -2.66 -5.31
CA TYR A 222 5.98 -2.92 -5.59
C TYR A 222 6.16 -4.38 -5.94
N THR A 223 6.91 -4.67 -7.01
CA THR A 223 7.11 -6.04 -7.49
C THR A 223 8.60 -6.35 -7.58
N ALA A 224 8.95 -7.62 -7.40
CA ALA A 224 10.29 -8.09 -7.74
C ALA A 224 10.57 -7.81 -9.23
N LYS A 225 11.77 -7.30 -9.56
CA LYS A 225 12.09 -6.75 -10.89
C LYS A 225 11.87 -7.74 -12.05
N PHE A 226 12.01 -9.04 -11.81
CA PHE A 226 11.83 -10.10 -12.82
C PHE A 226 10.37 -10.42 -13.12
N ILE A 227 9.42 -10.00 -12.28
CA ILE A 227 8.00 -10.04 -12.63
C ILE A 227 7.79 -9.09 -13.80
N LEU A 228 6.89 -9.36 -14.74
CA LEU A 228 6.59 -8.47 -15.87
C LEU A 228 5.18 -7.93 -15.68
N ASN A 229 4.99 -6.62 -15.82
CA ASN A 229 3.65 -6.07 -15.67
C ASN A 229 2.83 -6.58 -16.85
N VAL A 230 1.63 -7.07 -16.57
CA VAL A 230 0.66 -7.35 -17.63
C VAL A 230 0.38 -6.01 -18.31
N LYS A 231 0.97 -5.77 -19.49
CA LYS A 231 0.59 -4.62 -20.30
C LYS A 231 -0.89 -4.80 -20.59
N ARG A 232 -1.77 -4.00 -19.98
CA ARG A 232 -3.02 -3.65 -20.65
C ARG A 232 -2.56 -3.04 -21.97
N ARG A 233 -2.82 -3.73 -23.09
CA ARG A 233 -2.66 -3.13 -24.42
C ARG A 233 -3.37 -1.79 -24.34
N LEU A 234 -2.63 -0.69 -24.48
CA LEU A 234 -3.23 0.55 -24.96
C LEU A 234 -4.02 0.16 -26.22
N PRO A 235 -5.26 0.66 -26.42
CA PRO A 235 -5.97 0.40 -27.66
C PRO A 235 -5.02 0.75 -28.80
N LEU A 236 -4.82 -0.21 -29.71
CA LEU A 236 -4.04 0.02 -30.92
C LEU A 236 -4.63 1.27 -31.57
N GLU A 237 -3.78 2.26 -31.86
CA GLU A 237 -4.10 3.41 -32.70
C GLU A 237 -5.02 2.95 -33.84
N PRO A 238 -6.12 3.68 -34.14
CA PRO A 238 -6.96 3.32 -35.27
C PRO A 238 -6.07 3.27 -36.50
N LYS A 239 -6.04 2.12 -37.18
CA LYS A 239 -5.38 2.02 -38.48
C LYS A 239 -5.98 3.09 -39.38
N ALA A 240 -5.12 3.99 -39.84
CA ALA A 240 -5.42 4.96 -40.89
C ALA A 240 -5.92 4.26 -42.17
#